data_AF-A0A9J6RGF0-F1
#
_entry.id   AF-A0A9J6RGF0-F1
#
_cell.length_a   1.000
_cell.length_b   1.000
_cell.length_c   1.000
_cell.angle_alpha   90.00
_cell.angle_beta   90.00
_cell.angle_gamma   90.00
#
_symmetry.space_group_name_H-M   'P 1'
#
loop_
_entity.id
_entity.type
_entity.pdbx_description
1 polymer ?
#
loop_
_entity_poly.entity_id
_entity_poly.type
_entity_poly.pdbx_seq_one_letter_code
_entity_poly.pdbx_strand_id
1 'polypeptide(L)'
;MAKKKNKSNTPRRKRMKRSSRLQAAKHWIPKYNGKNLVSGYSNYFAVDKLCAVKELEMLGHTFSDKYKQELKDNMIRRQVNKERRRTEHRKRELEMDLFEESDETFAFIAGYTSGGASYGITWEEWGDIEKGEEDLESSFEEDEVEGENGVNVVRDEEKNNVQIKEGAFSNNQKSVIEIEEDDLPF
;
A
#
# COMPACT_ATOMS: atom_id res chain seq x y z
N MET A 1 -29.85 18.61 -30.08
CA MET A 1 -28.50 19.20 -30.09
C MET A 1 -27.49 18.15 -29.63
N ALA A 2 -26.43 17.90 -30.40
CA ALA A 2 -25.42 16.90 -30.04
C ALA A 2 -24.58 17.41 -28.86
N LYS A 3 -24.46 16.63 -27.77
CA LYS A 3 -23.63 16.98 -26.61
C LYS A 3 -22.16 17.01 -27.02
N LYS A 4 -21.51 18.17 -26.87
CA LYS A 4 -20.08 18.37 -27.11
C LYS A 4 -19.28 17.53 -26.10
N LYS A 5 -18.47 16.57 -26.59
CA LYS A 5 -17.62 15.76 -25.72
C LYS A 5 -16.53 16.64 -25.09
N ASN A 6 -16.45 16.67 -23.76
CA ASN A 6 -15.39 17.36 -23.03
C ASN A 6 -14.03 16.73 -23.41
N LYS A 7 -13.15 17.53 -24.01
CA LYS A 7 -11.80 17.08 -24.36
C LYS A 7 -10.96 17.03 -23.08
N SER A 8 -10.48 15.84 -22.70
CA SER A 8 -9.54 15.71 -21.57
C SER A 8 -8.27 16.51 -21.86
N ASN A 9 -7.85 17.32 -20.87
CA ASN A 9 -6.64 18.15 -20.91
C ASN A 9 -5.33 17.31 -20.86
N THR A 10 -5.45 15.99 -20.68
CA THR A 10 -4.30 15.08 -20.67
C THR A 10 -3.72 14.98 -22.10
N PRO A 11 -2.40 15.20 -22.29
CA PRO A 11 -1.76 15.07 -23.59
C PRO A 11 -2.01 13.70 -24.23
N ARG A 12 -2.25 13.65 -25.55
CA ARG A 12 -2.56 12.40 -26.27
C ARG A 12 -1.56 11.28 -25.99
N ARG A 13 -0.26 11.59 -25.94
CA ARG A 13 0.83 10.64 -25.65
C ARG A 13 0.65 9.88 -24.33
N LYS A 14 0.08 10.52 -23.31
CA LYS A 14 -0.15 9.93 -21.97
C LYS A 14 -1.39 9.04 -21.89
N ARG A 15 -2.19 8.97 -22.95
CA ARG A 15 -3.43 8.18 -23.03
C ARG A 15 -3.33 7.05 -24.06
N MET A 16 -2.15 6.86 -24.65
CA MET A 16 -1.96 5.86 -25.71
C MET A 16 -1.97 4.45 -25.13
N LYS A 17 -2.56 3.51 -25.88
CA LYS A 17 -2.44 2.07 -25.63
C LYS A 17 -1.02 1.59 -25.98
N ARG A 18 -0.60 0.45 -25.42
CA ARG A 18 0.74 -0.16 -25.59
C ARG A 18 1.21 -0.23 -27.04
N SER A 19 0.40 -0.76 -27.96
CA SER A 19 0.78 -0.86 -29.38
C SER A 19 1.10 0.49 -30.01
N SER A 20 0.29 1.52 -29.72
CA SER A 20 0.53 2.89 -30.19
C SER A 20 1.76 3.51 -29.53
N ARG A 21 2.01 3.23 -28.25
CA ARG A 21 3.22 3.67 -27.55
C ARG A 21 4.46 3.10 -28.21
N LEU A 22 4.50 1.79 -28.49
CA LEU A 22 5.63 1.13 -29.13
C LEU A 22 5.95 1.70 -30.52
N GLN A 23 4.93 2.04 -31.33
CA GLN A 23 5.16 2.70 -32.62
C GLN A 23 5.69 4.13 -32.44
N ALA A 24 5.12 4.90 -31.51
CA ALA A 24 5.58 6.26 -31.22
C ALA A 24 7.00 6.28 -30.61
N ALA A 25 7.32 5.28 -29.80
CA ALA A 25 8.60 5.10 -29.12
C ALA A 25 9.76 5.00 -30.10
N LYS A 26 9.60 4.26 -31.21
CA LYS A 26 10.62 4.14 -32.27
C LYS A 26 11.09 5.49 -32.80
N HIS A 27 10.19 6.47 -32.90
CA HIS A 27 10.52 7.83 -33.35
C HIS A 27 10.95 8.76 -32.22
N TRP A 28 10.54 8.46 -30.99
CA TRP A 28 10.83 9.28 -29.81
C TRP A 28 12.20 8.96 -29.21
N ILE A 29 12.60 7.69 -29.15
CA ILE A 29 13.87 7.23 -28.56
C ILE A 29 15.08 7.94 -29.21
N PRO A 30 15.21 8.06 -30.55
CA PRO A 30 16.34 8.77 -31.16
C PRO A 30 16.39 10.26 -30.84
N LYS A 31 15.25 10.86 -30.48
CA LYS A 31 15.13 12.29 -30.12
C LYS A 31 15.33 12.53 -28.63
N TYR A 32 15.39 11.47 -27.83
CA TYR A 32 15.50 11.59 -26.39
C TYR A 32 16.96 11.85 -25.99
N ASN A 33 17.20 12.97 -25.30
CA ASN A 33 18.52 13.40 -24.85
C ASN A 33 18.74 13.24 -23.33
N GLY A 34 17.80 12.60 -22.63
CA GLY A 34 17.89 12.44 -21.18
C GLY A 34 18.78 11.26 -20.77
N LYS A 35 19.35 11.32 -19.57
CA LYS A 35 20.29 10.32 -19.04
C LYS A 35 19.66 8.94 -18.85
N ASN A 36 18.44 8.89 -18.33
CA ASN A 36 17.76 7.64 -17.99
C ASN A 36 16.60 7.39 -18.95
N LEU A 37 16.75 6.40 -19.83
CA LEU A 37 15.75 6.07 -20.85
C LEU A 37 14.43 5.58 -20.24
N VAL A 38 14.49 4.72 -19.22
CA VAL A 38 13.30 4.16 -18.53
C VAL A 38 12.47 5.27 -17.89
N SER A 39 13.13 6.17 -17.15
CA SER A 39 12.49 7.33 -16.53
C SER A 39 11.91 8.28 -17.58
N GLY A 40 12.66 8.54 -18.66
CA GLY A 40 12.18 9.35 -19.77
C GLY A 40 10.93 8.78 -20.40
N TYR A 41 10.95 7.47 -20.69
CA TYR A 41 9.86 6.75 -21.34
C TYR A 41 8.60 6.74 -20.45
N SER A 42 8.78 6.37 -19.17
CA SER A 42 7.74 6.36 -18.14
C SER A 42 7.06 7.72 -18.04
N ASN A 43 7.83 8.81 -17.94
CA ASN A 43 7.29 10.16 -17.87
C ASN A 43 6.66 10.62 -19.19
N TYR A 44 7.21 10.20 -20.33
CA TYR A 44 6.74 10.63 -21.63
C TYR A 44 5.37 10.03 -21.98
N PHE A 45 5.19 8.74 -21.67
CA PHE A 45 3.97 7.99 -21.95
C PHE A 45 3.04 7.81 -20.74
N ALA A 46 3.43 8.31 -19.56
CA ALA A 46 2.72 8.14 -18.29
C ALA A 46 2.46 6.66 -17.95
N VAL A 47 3.51 5.85 -18.02
CA VAL A 47 3.50 4.43 -17.64
C VAL A 47 4.41 4.19 -16.45
N ASP A 48 4.23 3.11 -15.72
CA ASP A 48 5.14 2.72 -14.63
C ASP A 48 6.52 2.32 -15.16
N LYS A 49 7.53 2.42 -14.31
CA LYS A 49 8.92 2.08 -14.69
C LYS A 49 9.08 0.62 -15.12
N LEU A 50 8.37 -0.32 -14.47
CA LEU A 50 8.36 -1.72 -14.87
C LEU A 50 7.74 -1.92 -16.26
N CYS A 51 6.64 -1.22 -16.55
CA CYS A 51 6.01 -1.22 -17.87
C CYS A 51 6.95 -0.62 -18.93
N ALA A 52 7.62 0.48 -18.61
CA ALA A 52 8.62 1.10 -19.48
C ALA A 52 9.79 0.14 -19.80
N VAL A 53 10.30 -0.60 -18.80
CA VAL A 53 11.34 -1.60 -19.02
C VAL A 53 10.87 -2.69 -19.99
N LYS A 54 9.71 -3.32 -19.73
CA LYS A 54 9.13 -4.33 -20.63
C LYS A 54 8.96 -3.80 -22.06
N GLU A 55 8.48 -2.56 -22.19
CA GLU A 55 8.27 -1.93 -23.51
C GLU A 55 9.57 -1.62 -24.25
N LEU A 56 10.60 -1.18 -23.52
CA LEU A 56 11.93 -0.94 -24.08
C LEU A 56 12.64 -2.26 -24.45
N GLU A 57 12.43 -3.34 -23.69
CA GLU A 57 12.91 -4.69 -24.04
C GLU A 57 12.33 -5.20 -25.36
N MET A 58 11.03 -5.00 -25.59
CA MET A 58 10.41 -5.32 -26.88
C MET A 58 10.94 -4.48 -28.05
N LEU A 59 11.54 -3.32 -27.77
CA LEU A 59 12.22 -2.48 -28.76
C LEU A 59 13.72 -2.80 -28.90
N GLY A 60 14.23 -3.79 -28.17
CA GLY A 60 15.59 -4.29 -28.26
C GLY A 60 16.57 -3.73 -27.21
N HIS A 61 16.10 -2.98 -26.21
CA HIS A 61 16.95 -2.51 -25.12
C HIS A 61 17.05 -3.55 -24.00
N THR A 62 18.25 -3.79 -23.50
CA THR A 62 18.47 -4.75 -22.41
C THR A 62 18.63 -4.03 -21.06
N PHE A 63 18.15 -4.67 -20.00
CA PHE A 63 18.29 -4.19 -18.62
C PHE A 63 18.77 -5.33 -17.71
N SER A 64 19.53 -5.00 -16.67
CA SER A 64 20.00 -6.02 -15.72
C SER A 64 18.84 -6.53 -14.86
N ASP A 65 18.91 -7.81 -14.48
CA ASP A 65 17.88 -8.41 -13.63
C ASP A 65 17.84 -7.76 -12.25
N LYS A 66 19.01 -7.38 -11.71
CA LYS A 66 19.11 -6.61 -10.47
C LYS A 66 18.33 -5.29 -10.54
N TYR A 67 18.40 -4.58 -11.67
CA TYR A 67 17.64 -3.34 -11.85
C TYR A 67 16.13 -3.60 -11.91
N LYS A 68 15.70 -4.68 -12.55
CA LYS A 68 14.29 -5.09 -12.59
C LYS A 68 13.76 -5.44 -11.20
N GLN A 69 14.54 -6.18 -10.41
CA GLN A 69 14.21 -6.51 -9.02
C GLN A 69 14.05 -5.24 -8.17
N GLU A 70 15.01 -4.32 -8.24
CA GLU A 70 14.94 -3.05 -7.51
C GLU A 70 13.67 -2.25 -7.85
N LEU A 71 13.26 -2.24 -9.12
CA LEU A 71 12.01 -1.58 -9.53
C LEU A 71 10.76 -2.28 -8.98
N LYS A 72 10.75 -3.61 -8.93
CA LYS A 72 9.67 -4.41 -8.31
C LYS A 72 9.56 -4.10 -6.82
N ASP A 73 10.68 -4.16 -6.10
CA ASP A 73 10.71 -3.89 -4.65
C ASP A 73 10.22 -2.47 -4.34
N ASN A 74 10.66 -1.48 -5.13
CA ASN A 74 10.19 -0.11 -4.99
C ASN A 74 8.68 0.05 -5.27
N MET A 75 8.12 -0.71 -6.21
CA MET A 75 6.67 -0.72 -6.46
C MET A 75 5.91 -1.30 -5.27
N ILE A 76 6.33 -2.45 -4.77
CA ILE A 76 5.72 -3.13 -3.62
C ILE A 76 5.78 -2.23 -2.39
N ARG A 77 6.96 -1.68 -2.06
CA ARG A 77 7.14 -0.74 -0.94
C ARG A 77 6.21 0.46 -1.02
N ARG A 78 5.96 0.99 -2.22
CA ARG A 78 5.02 2.11 -2.42
C ARG A 78 3.57 1.69 -2.20
N GLN A 79 3.18 0.49 -2.63
CA GLN A 79 1.84 -0.04 -2.42
C GLN A 79 1.56 -0.26 -0.93
N VAL A 80 2.46 -0.96 -0.23
CA VAL A 80 2.37 -1.21 1.21
C VAL A 80 2.29 0.10 1.99
N ASN A 81 3.19 1.05 1.74
CA ASN A 81 3.17 2.35 2.42
C ASN A 81 1.89 3.15 2.14
N LYS A 82 1.31 3.03 0.95
CA LYS A 82 0.06 3.71 0.59
C LYS A 82 -1.13 3.08 1.31
N GLU A 83 -1.15 1.75 1.42
CA GLU A 83 -2.18 1.02 2.16
C GLU A 83 -2.10 1.34 3.65
N ARG A 84 -0.90 1.28 4.25
CA ARG A 84 -0.67 1.65 5.65
C ARG A 84 -1.18 3.05 5.98
N ARG A 85 -0.89 4.03 5.11
CA ARG A 85 -1.41 5.40 5.30
C ARG A 85 -2.94 5.48 5.20
N ARG A 86 -3.56 4.66 4.35
CA ARG A 86 -5.02 4.62 4.21
C ARG A 86 -5.67 3.96 5.43
N THR A 87 -5.08 2.91 5.96
CA THR A 87 -5.57 2.23 7.16
C THR A 87 -5.39 3.12 8.38
N GLU A 88 -4.22 3.74 8.57
CA GLU A 88 -3.96 4.75 9.61
C GLU A 88 -4.97 5.91 9.53
N HIS A 89 -5.25 6.43 8.33
CA HIS A 89 -6.24 7.49 8.16
C HIS A 89 -7.65 7.01 8.52
N ARG A 90 -8.05 5.80 8.10
CA ARG A 90 -9.36 5.24 8.44
C ARG A 90 -9.50 5.01 9.94
N LYS A 91 -8.45 4.52 10.61
CA LYS A 91 -8.42 4.34 12.06
C LYS A 91 -8.59 5.67 12.79
N ARG A 92 -7.85 6.71 12.37
CA ARG A 92 -7.98 8.04 12.96
C ARG A 92 -9.38 8.66 12.78
N GLU A 93 -9.99 8.48 11.61
CA GLU A 93 -11.36 8.96 11.38
C GLU A 93 -12.36 8.24 12.29
N LEU A 94 -12.21 6.92 12.46
CA LEU A 94 -13.06 6.13 13.35
C LEU A 94 -12.85 6.48 14.83
N GLU A 95 -11.61 6.71 15.26
CA GLU A 95 -11.31 7.23 16.59
C GLU A 95 -11.95 8.60 16.80
N MET A 96 -11.83 9.52 15.85
CA MET A 96 -12.40 10.86 15.96
C MET A 96 -13.93 10.84 16.06
N ASP A 97 -14.60 9.98 15.30
CA ASP A 97 -16.05 9.74 15.39
C ASP A 97 -16.46 9.19 16.76
N LEU A 98 -15.69 8.24 17.30
CA LEU A 98 -15.92 7.67 18.64
C LEU A 98 -15.79 8.72 19.75
N PHE A 99 -14.80 9.60 19.65
CA PHE A 99 -14.59 10.68 20.61
C PHE A 99 -15.58 11.85 20.44
N GLU A 100 -16.16 12.07 19.26
CA GLU A 100 -17.18 13.10 19.04
C GLU A 100 -18.48 12.80 19.81
N GLU A 101 -18.79 11.52 20.04
CA GLU A 101 -19.93 11.07 20.85
C GLU A 101 -19.60 10.89 22.35
N SER A 102 -18.43 11.35 22.82
CA SER A 102 -18.02 11.27 24.24
C SER A 102 -18.33 12.57 25.01
N ASP A 103 -18.50 12.47 26.34
CA ASP A 103 -18.66 13.62 27.24
C ASP A 103 -17.91 13.46 28.58
N GLU A 104 -18.14 14.34 29.55
CA GLU A 104 -17.47 14.28 30.87
C GLU A 104 -17.87 13.04 31.70
N THR A 105 -19.00 12.40 31.41
CA THR A 105 -19.53 11.25 32.16
C THR A 105 -19.33 9.92 31.42
N PHE A 106 -19.51 9.93 30.10
CA PHE A 106 -19.44 8.75 29.24
C PHE A 106 -18.25 8.83 28.28
N ALA A 107 -17.44 7.77 28.27
CA ALA A 107 -16.37 7.57 27.29
C ALA A 107 -16.93 7.29 25.89
N PHE A 108 -18.14 6.71 25.79
CA PHE A 108 -18.86 6.51 24.54
C PHE A 108 -20.37 6.52 24.76
N ILE A 109 -21.12 7.42 24.11
CA ILE A 109 -22.59 7.48 24.21
C ILE A 109 -23.21 6.61 23.11
N ALA A 110 -23.80 5.48 23.49
CA ALA A 110 -24.47 4.57 22.55
C ALA A 110 -25.82 5.11 22.03
N GLY A 111 -26.38 6.11 22.71
CA GLY A 111 -27.57 6.81 22.27
C GLY A 111 -28.29 7.57 23.39
N TYR A 112 -29.46 8.11 23.03
CA TYR A 112 -30.33 8.83 23.94
C TYR A 112 -31.66 8.10 24.08
N THR A 113 -32.14 8.00 25.33
CA THR A 113 -33.47 7.49 25.64
C THR A 113 -34.56 8.45 25.14
N SER A 114 -35.82 8.01 25.09
CA SER A 114 -36.95 8.87 24.68
C SER A 114 -37.18 10.09 25.57
N GLY A 115 -36.64 10.07 26.79
CA GLY A 115 -36.62 11.21 27.72
C GLY A 115 -35.40 12.12 27.59
N GLY A 116 -34.49 11.86 26.63
CA GLY A 116 -33.29 12.66 26.39
C GLY A 116 -32.08 12.33 27.29
N ALA A 117 -32.18 11.33 28.18
CA ALA A 117 -31.02 10.86 28.95
C ALA A 117 -30.10 10.01 28.08
N SER A 118 -28.80 10.32 28.08
CA SER A 118 -27.75 9.52 27.44
C SER A 118 -27.54 8.19 28.17
N TYR A 119 -27.14 7.17 27.42
CA TYR A 119 -26.62 5.93 27.98
C TYR A 119 -25.47 5.44 27.11
N GLY A 120 -24.49 4.80 27.73
CA GLY A 120 -23.22 4.53 27.09
C GLY A 120 -22.22 3.85 28.04
N ILE A 121 -20.98 3.74 27.60
CA ILE A 121 -19.86 3.24 28.40
C ILE A 121 -19.27 4.43 29.16
N THR A 122 -19.13 4.30 30.48
CA THR A 122 -18.51 5.34 31.33
C THR A 122 -16.99 5.29 31.27
N TRP A 123 -16.32 6.37 31.67
CA TRP A 123 -14.85 6.39 31.77
C TRP A 123 -14.30 5.36 32.77
N GLU A 124 -15.06 5.04 33.83
CA GLU A 124 -14.70 4.01 34.80
C GLU A 124 -14.78 2.61 34.19
N GLU A 125 -15.91 2.28 33.55
CA GLU A 125 -16.08 1.00 32.84
C GLU A 125 -15.08 0.84 31.69
N TRP A 126 -14.76 1.92 30.99
CA TRP A 126 -13.74 1.91 29.93
C TRP A 126 -12.36 1.57 30.49
N GLY A 127 -11.98 2.15 31.62
CA GLY A 127 -10.71 1.85 32.29
C GLY A 127 -10.63 0.41 32.79
N ASP A 128 -11.73 -0.17 33.25
CA ASP A 128 -11.80 -1.58 33.65
C ASP A 128 -11.68 -2.53 32.45
N ILE A 129 -12.26 -2.17 31.31
CA ILE A 129 -12.11 -2.92 30.05
C ILE A 129 -10.67 -2.88 29.56
N GLU A 130 -10.05 -1.69 29.50
CA GLU A 130 -8.67 -1.51 29.04
C GLU A 130 -7.68 -2.31 29.90
N LYS A 131 -7.88 -2.29 31.22
CA LYS A 131 -7.06 -3.05 32.16
C LYS A 131 -7.26 -4.58 32.04
N GLY A 132 -8.51 -5.01 31.80
CA GLY A 132 -8.80 -6.42 31.55
C GLY A 132 -8.20 -6.97 30.25
N GLU A 133 -8.01 -6.11 29.24
CA GLU A 133 -7.31 -6.46 28.00
C GLU A 133 -5.78 -6.54 28.22
N GLU A 134 -5.18 -5.63 29.01
CA GLU A 134 -3.76 -5.71 29.39
C GLU A 134 -3.41 -6.99 30.15
N ASP A 135 -4.26 -7.41 31.09
CA ASP A 135 -4.08 -8.65 31.87
C ASP A 135 -4.14 -9.92 30.96
N LEU A 136 -4.90 -9.86 29.87
CA LEU A 136 -5.03 -10.97 28.91
C LEU A 136 -3.83 -11.06 27.96
N GLU A 137 -3.28 -9.92 27.55
CA GLU A 137 -2.08 -9.83 26.70
C GLU A 137 -0.82 -10.26 27.48
N SER A 138 -0.70 -9.85 28.76
CA SER A 138 0.40 -10.26 29.66
C SER A 138 0.44 -11.77 29.92
N SER A 139 -0.68 -12.47 29.73
CA SER A 139 -0.79 -13.92 29.94
C SER A 139 -0.27 -14.74 28.75
N PHE A 140 -0.01 -14.10 27.61
CA PHE A 140 0.41 -14.77 26.36
C PHE A 140 1.90 -14.58 26.01
N GLU A 141 2.61 -13.73 26.77
CA GLU A 141 4.03 -13.40 26.55
C GLU A 141 5.02 -14.22 27.39
N GLU A 142 4.57 -15.16 28.24
CA GLU A 142 5.46 -15.93 29.14
C GLU A 142 6.13 -17.18 28.52
N ASP A 143 6.15 -17.34 27.19
CA ASP A 143 6.91 -18.42 26.54
C ASP A 143 7.69 -17.92 25.29
N GLU A 144 8.71 -17.07 25.47
CA GLU A 144 9.82 -17.03 24.50
C GLU A 144 11.19 -16.84 25.17
N VAL A 145 12.05 -17.84 24.97
CA VAL A 145 13.45 -17.91 25.40
C VAL A 145 14.31 -16.95 24.57
N GLU A 146 15.24 -16.27 25.24
CA GLU A 146 16.15 -15.29 24.66
C GLU A 146 16.90 -15.77 23.42
N GLY A 147 16.91 -14.94 22.38
CA GLY A 147 17.72 -15.11 21.17
C GLY A 147 18.22 -13.76 20.66
N GLU A 148 19.53 -13.57 20.73
CA GLU A 148 20.27 -12.34 20.48
C GLU A 148 20.13 -11.79 19.05
N ASN A 149 20.07 -10.45 18.96
CA ASN A 149 20.56 -9.56 17.90
C ASN A 149 20.85 -10.15 16.50
N GLY A 150 20.09 -9.71 15.49
CA GLY A 150 20.60 -9.64 14.11
C GLY A 150 19.52 -9.80 13.05
N VAL A 151 19.29 -8.74 12.27
CA VAL A 151 18.55 -8.84 11.00
C VAL A 151 19.32 -9.77 10.07
N ASN A 152 18.88 -11.03 9.96
CA ASN A 152 19.39 -12.00 9.01
C ASN A 152 18.55 -11.97 7.74
N VAL A 153 19.12 -11.46 6.66
CA VAL A 153 18.59 -11.66 5.30
C VAL A 153 19.11 -13.02 4.81
N VAL A 154 18.32 -14.07 5.00
CA VAL A 154 18.60 -15.39 4.41
C VAL A 154 18.13 -15.37 2.96
N ARG A 155 19.05 -15.65 2.04
CA ARG A 155 18.81 -15.72 0.60
C ARG A 155 18.80 -17.19 0.21
N ASP A 156 17.60 -17.77 0.08
CA ASP A 156 17.44 -19.13 -0.41
C ASP A 156 17.54 -19.13 -1.94
N GLU A 157 18.61 -19.73 -2.49
CA GLU A 157 18.90 -19.74 -3.93
C GLU A 157 18.08 -20.77 -4.73
N GLU A 158 17.17 -21.53 -4.09
CA GLU A 158 16.44 -22.62 -4.76
C GLU A 158 14.93 -22.38 -4.93
N LYS A 159 14.39 -21.28 -4.40
CA LYS A 159 13.00 -20.88 -4.63
C LYS A 159 12.95 -19.37 -4.81
N ASN A 160 12.57 -18.90 -6.00
CA ASN A 160 12.29 -17.48 -6.29
C ASN A 160 11.07 -16.99 -5.48
N ASN A 161 11.19 -16.90 -4.15
CA ASN A 161 10.16 -16.39 -3.26
C ASN A 161 10.80 -15.44 -2.24
N VAL A 162 10.38 -14.18 -2.27
CA VAL A 162 10.80 -13.17 -1.31
C VAL A 162 9.87 -13.25 -0.11
N GLN A 163 10.28 -13.95 0.95
CA GLN A 163 9.54 -13.93 2.22
C GLN A 163 9.98 -12.74 3.07
N ILE A 164 9.09 -11.77 3.23
CA ILE A 164 9.17 -10.78 4.30
C ILE A 164 8.28 -11.31 5.42
N LYS A 165 8.89 -11.79 6.50
CA LYS A 165 8.18 -12.08 7.75
C LYS A 165 8.31 -10.83 8.62
N GLU A 166 7.19 -10.15 8.85
CA GLU A 166 7.11 -9.11 9.87
C GLU A 166 7.28 -9.75 11.24
N GLY A 167 8.13 -9.16 12.07
CA GLY A 167 8.16 -9.45 13.50
C GLY A 167 6.78 -9.16 14.07
N ALA A 168 6.27 -10.09 14.86
CA ALA A 168 4.89 -10.14 15.30
C ALA A 168 4.52 -8.89 16.12
N PHE A 169 3.41 -8.27 15.74
CA PHE A 169 2.58 -7.44 16.61
C PHE A 169 1.17 -8.05 16.56
N SER A 170 0.53 -8.20 17.71
CA SER A 170 -0.61 -9.08 17.92
C SER A 170 -1.89 -8.66 17.17
N ASN A 171 -2.58 -9.71 16.70
CA ASN A 171 -3.98 -9.86 16.30
C ASN A 171 -4.67 -8.77 15.44
N ASN A 172 -4.89 -9.06 14.15
CA ASN A 172 -6.12 -9.71 13.67
C ASN A 172 -6.17 -9.64 12.12
N GLN A 173 -6.56 -10.75 11.48
CA GLN A 173 -6.52 -11.01 10.03
C GLN A 173 -5.13 -11.05 9.40
N LYS A 174 -4.58 -12.28 9.27
CA LYS A 174 -3.64 -12.58 8.17
C LYS A 174 -4.39 -12.42 6.84
N SER A 175 -4.48 -11.20 6.32
CA SER A 175 -4.61 -11.02 4.87
C SER A 175 -3.21 -11.10 4.29
N VAL A 176 -2.73 -12.32 4.05
CA VAL A 176 -1.60 -12.52 3.16
C VAL A 176 -2.06 -12.01 1.80
N ILE A 177 -1.56 -10.86 1.37
CA ILE A 177 -1.71 -10.43 -0.02
C ILE A 177 -0.72 -11.27 -0.81
N GLU A 178 -1.13 -12.49 -1.17
CA GLU A 178 -0.47 -13.27 -2.20
C GLU A 178 -0.70 -12.54 -3.52
N ILE A 179 0.28 -11.72 -3.93
CA ILE A 179 0.31 -11.21 -5.30
C ILE A 179 0.88 -12.35 -6.14
N GLU A 180 0.00 -13.19 -6.69
CA GLU A 180 0.38 -14.14 -7.73
C GLU A 180 1.04 -13.37 -8.88
N GLU A 181 2.05 -13.95 -9.53
CA GLU A 181 2.79 -13.26 -10.61
C GLU A 181 1.88 -12.79 -11.77
N ASP A 182 0.67 -13.37 -11.86
CA ASP A 182 -0.38 -13.06 -12.84
C ASP A 182 -1.23 -11.80 -12.49
N ASP A 183 -1.18 -11.32 -11.25
CA ASP A 183 -1.89 -10.12 -10.77
C ASP A 183 -1.10 -8.82 -10.97
N LEU A 184 0.13 -8.91 -11.47
CA LEU A 184 0.91 -7.74 -11.86
C LEU A 184 0.34 -7.13 -13.16
N PRO A 185 -0.03 -5.84 -13.18
CA PRO A 185 -0.62 -5.23 -14.36
C PRO A 185 0.32 -5.33 -15.58
N PHE A 186 -0.25 -5.82 -16.69
CA PHE A 186 0.38 -6.05 -17.99
C PHE A 186 1.15 -4.86 -18.60
#